data_AF-A0A820YFB9-F1
#
_entry.id   AF-A0A820YFB9-F1
#
_cell.length_a   1.000
_cell.length_b   1.000
_cell.length_c   1.000
_cell.angle_alpha   90.00
_cell.angle_beta   90.00
_cell.angle_gamma   90.00
#
_symmetry.space_group_name_H-M   'P 1'
#
loop_
_entity.id
_entity.type
_entity.pdbx_description
1 polymer ?
#
loop_
_entity_poly.entity_id
_entity_poly.type
_entity_poly.pdbx_seq_one_letter_code
_entity_poly.pdbx_strand_id
1 'polypeptide(L)'
;MRRDLGIPFTDVTDKSNSITDVEGVEVGFSTIIECDSIRTSVTAIFPRGLKNVFRRMPCFANWFSLNGDGAMTGVHYLIVCIEHVFEALNNAKGSDSLIQEGNVGNETGMISFGFKAGTGTSSRKIEGLNYTIAVLVQSNFGCKKQLIIAGIPVGEELLKIEKTNASIPDEDVGSIIVIVATDAPLLPHQLKHLATRVSLGIGKVCSIGANLSGDIFLAFSTANVSNPSSATGAIEFLLNNQMSRLFEATI
;
A
#
# COMPACT_ATOMS: atom_id res chain seq x y z
N MET A 1 -3.00 1.53 9.90
CA MET A 1 -3.38 0.46 10.89
C MET A 1 -3.93 1.09 12.18
N ARG A 2 -5.08 0.63 12.71
CA ARG A 2 -5.79 1.25 13.86
C ARG A 2 -5.37 0.68 15.23
N ARG A 3 -4.23 1.16 15.76
CA ARG A 3 -3.74 0.81 17.12
C ARG A 3 -4.57 1.45 18.23
N ASP A 4 -5.21 2.57 17.93
CA ASP A 4 -6.12 3.32 18.81
C ASP A 4 -7.34 2.50 19.28
N LEU A 5 -7.69 1.44 18.52
CA LEU A 5 -8.79 0.52 18.86
C LEU A 5 -8.35 -0.66 19.74
N GLY A 6 -7.11 -0.69 20.21
CA GLY A 6 -6.59 -1.75 21.09
C GLY A 6 -6.25 -3.06 20.37
N ILE A 7 -6.16 -3.06 19.03
CA ILE A 7 -5.73 -4.23 18.26
C ILE A 7 -4.26 -4.53 18.58
N PRO A 8 -3.90 -5.77 18.98
CA PRO A 8 -2.56 -6.09 19.44
C PRO A 8 -1.57 -6.15 18.27
N PHE A 9 -0.63 -5.22 18.27
CA PHE A 9 0.51 -5.17 17.35
C PHE A 9 1.79 -5.05 18.18
N THR A 10 2.70 -6.02 18.08
CA THR A 10 3.89 -6.17 18.95
C THR A 10 5.12 -5.43 18.46
N ASP A 11 5.00 -4.75 17.34
CA ASP A 11 6.06 -4.15 16.55
C ASP A 11 6.10 -2.62 16.71
N VAL A 12 7.29 -2.04 16.53
CA VAL A 12 7.54 -0.61 16.72
C VAL A 12 7.29 0.15 15.42
N THR A 13 6.38 1.11 15.45
CA THR A 13 6.14 2.04 14.33
C THR A 13 7.14 3.17 14.35
N ASP A 14 7.31 3.84 13.21
CA ASP A 14 7.95 5.15 13.21
C ASP A 14 6.91 6.25 13.54
N LYS A 15 7.31 7.52 13.47
CA LYS A 15 6.61 8.68 14.02
C LYS A 15 5.15 8.81 13.58
N SER A 16 4.86 8.65 12.29
CA SER A 16 3.52 8.84 11.74
C SER A 16 2.77 7.53 11.47
N ASN A 17 3.44 6.39 11.64
CA ASN A 17 2.95 5.07 11.23
C ASN A 17 2.42 5.10 9.79
N SER A 18 3.20 5.68 8.88
CA SER A 18 2.81 5.93 7.49
C SER A 18 3.95 5.71 6.50
N ILE A 19 3.63 5.54 5.22
CA ILE A 19 4.61 5.40 4.14
C ILE A 19 5.58 6.58 4.07
N THR A 20 5.15 7.77 4.50
CA THR A 20 5.98 8.98 4.57
C THR A 20 6.99 8.98 5.71
N ASP A 21 6.98 7.98 6.60
CA ASP A 21 8.07 7.80 7.57
C ASP A 21 9.39 7.41 6.90
N VAL A 22 9.35 6.91 5.65
CA VAL A 22 10.56 6.78 4.84
C VAL A 22 10.93 8.16 4.30
N GLU A 23 12.10 8.66 4.72
CA GLU A 23 12.54 10.02 4.41
C GLU A 23 12.51 10.31 2.89
N GLY A 24 11.94 11.46 2.54
CA GLY A 24 11.82 11.94 1.18
C GLY A 24 10.64 11.37 0.39
N VAL A 25 9.89 10.40 0.93
CA VAL A 25 8.65 9.93 0.28
C VAL A 25 7.54 10.96 0.47
N GLU A 26 6.85 11.31 -0.62
CA GLU A 26 5.65 12.17 -0.59
C GLU A 26 4.46 11.44 -1.23
N VAL A 27 3.26 11.66 -0.69
CA VAL A 27 2.00 11.11 -1.22
C VAL A 27 0.97 12.22 -1.36
N GLY A 28 0.29 12.26 -2.51
CA GLY A 28 -0.77 13.23 -2.80
C GLY A 28 -2.02 12.57 -3.36
N PHE A 29 -3.15 13.23 -3.16
CA PHE A 29 -4.47 12.72 -3.55
C PHE A 29 -5.27 13.80 -4.28
N SER A 30 -6.11 13.37 -5.21
CA SER A 30 -7.18 14.15 -5.84
C SER A 30 -8.45 13.33 -5.77
N THR A 31 -9.41 13.74 -4.94
CA THR A 31 -10.65 12.98 -4.69
C THR A 31 -11.82 13.56 -5.49
N ILE A 32 -12.50 12.72 -6.26
CA ILE A 32 -13.60 13.12 -7.14
C ILE A 32 -14.90 12.53 -6.58
N ILE A 33 -15.73 13.42 -6.05
CA ILE A 33 -17.05 13.10 -5.49
C ILE A 33 -18.07 13.98 -6.20
N GLU A 34 -18.80 13.39 -7.15
CA GLU A 34 -19.84 14.09 -7.89
C GLU A 34 -21.17 13.34 -7.78
N CYS A 35 -22.26 14.10 -7.66
CA CYS A 35 -23.63 13.57 -7.53
C CYS A 35 -23.71 12.45 -6.46
N ASP A 36 -24.61 11.50 -6.65
CA ASP A 36 -24.79 10.38 -5.71
C ASP A 36 -23.93 9.16 -6.05
N SER A 37 -23.40 9.07 -7.28
CA SER A 37 -22.82 7.83 -7.83
C SER A 37 -21.35 7.90 -8.21
N ILE A 38 -20.76 9.09 -8.38
CA ILE A 38 -19.36 9.23 -8.83
C ILE A 38 -18.46 9.36 -7.62
N ARG A 39 -17.58 8.37 -7.43
CA ARG A 39 -16.70 8.24 -6.26
C ARG A 39 -15.36 7.64 -6.72
N THR A 40 -14.45 8.46 -7.26
CA THR A 40 -13.17 8.02 -7.87
C THR A 40 -12.03 9.02 -7.60
N SER A 41 -10.81 8.81 -8.12
CA SER A 41 -9.65 9.66 -7.80
C SER A 41 -8.36 9.35 -8.55
N VAL A 42 -7.33 10.19 -8.30
CA VAL A 42 -5.91 9.86 -8.47
C VAL A 42 -5.14 9.88 -7.13
N THR A 43 -4.26 8.88 -6.92
CA THR A 43 -3.21 8.88 -5.87
C THR A 43 -1.84 8.96 -6.54
N ALA A 44 -1.01 9.92 -6.11
CA ALA A 44 0.36 10.09 -6.58
C ALA A 44 1.37 9.79 -5.47
N ILE A 45 2.43 9.03 -5.78
CA ILE A 45 3.49 8.66 -4.85
C ILE A 45 4.83 9.08 -5.45
N PHE A 46 5.61 9.84 -4.71
CA PHE A 46 6.94 10.29 -5.11
C PHE A 46 8.00 9.67 -4.18
N PRO A 47 8.74 8.63 -4.64
CA PRO A 47 9.76 7.96 -3.83
C PRO A 47 10.84 8.88 -3.25
N ARG A 48 11.07 10.04 -3.88
CA ARG A 48 12.09 11.03 -3.49
C ARG A 48 11.53 12.45 -3.47
N GLY A 49 10.22 12.60 -3.40
CA GLY A 49 9.52 13.88 -3.43
C GLY A 49 9.41 14.48 -4.83
N LEU A 50 8.37 15.28 -5.05
CA LEU A 50 8.01 15.84 -6.35
C LEU A 50 9.15 16.67 -6.97
N LYS A 51 9.88 17.44 -6.14
CA LYS A 51 10.98 18.31 -6.59
C LYS A 51 12.12 17.55 -7.27
N ASN A 52 12.31 16.28 -6.95
CA ASN A 52 13.40 15.46 -7.50
C ASN A 52 12.99 14.67 -8.76
N VAL A 53 11.71 14.64 -9.12
CA VAL A 53 11.23 14.04 -10.38
C VAL A 53 11.89 14.71 -11.59
N PHE A 54 11.89 16.04 -11.62
CA PHE A 54 12.50 16.82 -12.70
C PHE A 54 14.03 16.70 -12.77
N ARG A 55 14.65 16.22 -11.68
CA ARG A 55 16.10 15.95 -11.60
C ARG A 55 16.47 14.55 -12.11
N ARG A 56 15.49 13.74 -12.54
CA ARG A 56 15.67 12.37 -13.05
C ARG A 56 16.49 11.50 -12.09
N MET A 57 16.21 11.61 -10.79
CA MET A 57 16.88 10.82 -9.76
C MET A 57 16.16 9.47 -9.60
N PRO A 58 16.70 8.36 -10.15
CA PRO A 58 16.01 7.08 -10.07
C PRO A 58 16.01 6.52 -8.64
N CYS A 59 15.09 5.59 -8.39
CA CYS A 59 15.12 4.70 -7.23
C CYS A 59 15.20 3.26 -7.73
N PHE A 60 15.91 2.40 -7.01
CA PHE A 60 15.77 0.97 -7.25
C PHE A 60 14.38 0.54 -6.82
N ALA A 61 13.73 -0.22 -7.69
CA ALA A 61 12.39 -0.74 -7.47
C ALA A 61 12.27 -2.15 -8.07
N ASN A 62 11.33 -2.93 -7.56
CA ASN A 62 10.89 -4.17 -8.19
C ASN A 62 9.43 -4.45 -7.80
N TRP A 63 8.79 -5.38 -8.49
CA TRP A 63 7.36 -5.65 -8.33
C TRP A 63 7.06 -7.14 -8.30
N PHE A 64 5.92 -7.53 -7.75
CA PHE A 64 5.40 -8.90 -7.73
C PHE A 64 3.90 -8.87 -8.01
N SER A 65 3.44 -9.67 -8.98
CA SER A 65 2.02 -9.95 -9.18
C SER A 65 1.73 -11.30 -8.54
N LEU A 66 0.82 -11.31 -7.57
CA LEU A 66 0.30 -12.53 -6.97
C LEU A 66 -0.82 -13.09 -7.85
N ASN A 67 -1.73 -12.22 -8.30
CA ASN A 67 -2.70 -12.50 -9.35
C ASN A 67 -2.85 -11.27 -10.26
N GLY A 68 -2.75 -11.45 -11.57
CA GLY A 68 -2.83 -10.38 -12.56
C GLY A 68 -4.22 -10.16 -13.17
N ASP A 69 -5.16 -11.08 -12.90
CA ASP A 69 -6.46 -11.15 -13.59
C ASP A 69 -7.57 -10.43 -12.80
N GLY A 70 -7.27 -9.21 -12.34
CA GLY A 70 -8.17 -8.44 -11.49
C GLY A 70 -9.37 -7.84 -12.20
N ALA A 71 -10.51 -7.83 -11.52
CA ALA A 71 -11.65 -7.02 -11.92
C ALA A 71 -11.38 -5.52 -11.68
N MET A 72 -11.62 -4.70 -12.69
CA MET A 72 -11.54 -3.24 -12.58
C MET A 72 -12.91 -2.65 -12.24
N THR A 73 -13.01 -1.87 -11.17
CA THR A 73 -14.19 -1.04 -10.90
C THR A 73 -14.10 0.28 -11.67
N GLY A 74 -15.21 0.72 -12.28
CA GLY A 74 -15.30 2.04 -12.93
C GLY A 74 -14.88 2.14 -14.41
N VAL A 75 -14.55 1.03 -15.09
CA VAL A 75 -14.07 1.03 -16.50
C VAL A 75 -15.07 1.66 -17.49
N HIS A 76 -16.35 1.67 -17.16
CA HIS A 76 -17.41 2.18 -18.02
C HIS A 76 -17.65 3.70 -17.87
N TYR A 77 -16.99 4.36 -16.91
CA TYR A 77 -17.15 5.79 -16.59
C TYR A 77 -15.79 6.47 -16.42
N LEU A 78 -15.23 6.98 -17.53
CA LEU A 78 -13.94 7.68 -17.56
C LEU A 78 -14.14 9.17 -17.23
N ILE A 79 -14.19 9.51 -15.94
CA ILE A 79 -14.33 10.90 -15.45
C ILE A 79 -13.03 11.49 -14.90
N VAL A 80 -11.96 10.69 -14.80
CA VAL A 80 -10.65 11.18 -14.39
C VAL A 80 -10.03 11.99 -15.52
N CYS A 81 -10.10 13.31 -15.39
CA CYS A 81 -9.39 14.26 -16.24
C CYS A 81 -7.94 14.52 -15.79
N ILE A 82 -7.14 15.12 -16.67
CA ILE A 82 -5.72 15.43 -16.42
C ILE A 82 -5.52 16.40 -15.25
N GLU A 83 -6.49 17.27 -14.99
CA GLU A 83 -6.49 18.22 -13.88
C GLU A 83 -6.42 17.51 -12.52
N HIS A 84 -7.12 16.39 -12.37
CA HIS A 84 -7.08 15.57 -11.16
C HIS A 84 -5.70 14.92 -10.96
N VAL A 85 -5.01 14.57 -12.05
CA VAL A 85 -3.63 14.11 -11.96
C VAL A 85 -2.76 15.24 -11.42
N PHE A 86 -2.84 16.45 -11.99
CA PHE A 86 -2.08 17.60 -11.50
C PHE A 86 -2.41 17.96 -10.05
N GLU A 87 -3.67 17.88 -9.64
CA GLU A 87 -4.08 18.08 -8.26
C GLU A 87 -3.39 17.08 -7.32
N ALA A 88 -3.41 15.79 -7.65
CA ALA A 88 -2.74 14.78 -6.85
C ALA A 88 -1.21 15.02 -6.78
N LEU A 89 -0.58 15.45 -7.87
CA LEU A 89 0.83 15.81 -7.88
C LEU A 89 1.11 17.01 -6.95
N ASN A 90 0.32 18.08 -7.05
CA ASN A 90 0.52 19.32 -6.29
C ASN A 90 0.18 19.20 -4.80
N ASN A 91 -0.73 18.29 -4.45
CA ASN A 91 -1.16 18.05 -3.07
C ASN A 91 -0.24 17.06 -2.32
N ALA A 92 0.85 16.60 -2.92
CA ALA A 92 1.72 15.61 -2.30
C ALA A 92 2.44 16.16 -1.06
N LYS A 93 2.40 15.38 0.02
CA LYS A 93 2.97 15.72 1.33
C LYS A 93 3.87 14.60 1.83
N GLY A 94 4.95 14.98 2.51
CA GLY A 94 5.91 14.06 3.13
C GLY A 94 5.70 13.88 4.63
N SER A 95 6.77 13.52 5.34
CA SER A 95 6.80 13.17 6.78
C SER A 95 6.30 14.27 7.73
N ASP A 96 6.25 15.53 7.27
CA ASP A 96 5.76 16.68 8.05
C ASP A 96 4.22 16.74 8.14
N SER A 97 3.51 15.81 7.49
CA SER A 97 2.04 15.77 7.49
C SER A 97 1.53 14.33 7.57
N LEU A 98 0.40 14.16 8.26
CA LEU A 98 -0.30 12.88 8.25
C LEU A 98 -0.93 12.64 6.89
N ILE A 99 -0.69 11.45 6.35
CA ILE A 99 -1.38 10.94 5.17
C ILE A 99 -2.80 10.56 5.58
N GLN A 100 -3.79 10.98 4.79
CA GLN A 100 -5.17 10.58 5.02
C GLN A 100 -5.35 9.10 4.67
N GLU A 101 -6.13 8.38 5.48
CA GLU A 101 -6.50 6.97 5.28
C GLU A 101 -8.02 6.83 5.09
N GLY A 102 -8.46 5.69 4.55
CA GLY A 102 -9.86 5.36 4.34
C GLY A 102 -10.39 5.85 3.00
N ASN A 103 -11.51 6.56 3.00
CA ASN A 103 -12.22 6.99 1.78
C ASN A 103 -11.64 8.28 1.20
N VAL A 104 -10.34 8.27 0.91
CA VAL A 104 -9.63 9.43 0.36
C VAL A 104 -8.94 8.99 -0.91
N GLY A 105 -8.88 9.84 -1.91
CA GLY A 105 -8.41 9.36 -3.20
C GLY A 105 -9.27 8.19 -3.72
N ASN A 106 -8.63 7.12 -4.25
CA ASN A 106 -9.16 6.21 -5.31
C ASN A 106 -10.33 5.36 -4.81
N GLU A 107 -10.63 5.57 -3.53
CA GLU A 107 -11.13 4.56 -2.65
C GLU A 107 -12.48 4.91 -2.11
N THR A 108 -13.04 6.05 -2.50
CA THR A 108 -14.39 6.45 -2.10
C THR A 108 -15.44 5.41 -2.55
N GLY A 109 -15.18 4.63 -3.62
CA GLY A 109 -16.01 3.51 -4.06
C GLY A 109 -15.51 2.10 -3.68
N MET A 110 -14.37 1.98 -2.99
CA MET A 110 -13.75 0.68 -2.75
C MET A 110 -14.36 -0.08 -1.58
N ILE A 111 -14.40 -1.40 -1.74
CA ILE A 111 -14.97 -2.36 -0.79
C ILE A 111 -13.94 -3.45 -0.55
N SER A 112 -13.69 -3.79 0.72
CA SER A 112 -12.88 -4.95 1.08
C SER A 112 -13.57 -5.73 2.17
N PHE A 113 -13.61 -7.04 2.01
CA PHE A 113 -14.34 -7.94 2.91
C PHE A 113 -15.80 -7.49 3.12
N GLY A 114 -16.46 -6.96 2.09
CA GLY A 114 -17.83 -6.45 2.19
C GLY A 114 -18.01 -5.18 3.05
N PHE A 115 -16.92 -4.57 3.52
CA PHE A 115 -16.92 -3.29 4.23
C PHE A 115 -16.35 -2.18 3.36
N LYS A 116 -16.69 -0.95 3.73
CA LYS A 116 -16.07 0.23 3.12
C LYS A 116 -14.55 0.18 3.34
N ALA A 117 -13.79 0.25 2.25
CA ALA A 117 -12.33 0.15 2.28
C ALA A 117 -11.67 1.36 1.63
N GLY A 118 -10.34 1.33 1.59
CA GLY A 118 -9.57 2.33 0.88
C GLY A 118 -8.08 2.33 1.17
N THR A 119 -7.51 3.53 1.37
CA THR A 119 -6.09 3.75 1.60
C THR A 119 -5.82 3.32 3.02
N GLY A 120 -4.91 2.37 3.18
CA GLY A 120 -4.29 2.06 4.44
C GLY A 120 -2.81 2.38 4.38
N THR A 121 -2.24 2.86 5.47
CA THR A 121 -0.79 3.03 5.58
C THR A 121 -0.28 2.57 6.95
N SER A 122 0.99 2.19 6.99
CA SER A 122 1.66 1.70 8.19
C SER A 122 3.17 1.75 7.99
N SER A 123 3.94 1.92 9.06
CA SER A 123 5.40 1.84 9.02
C SER A 123 5.97 1.04 10.19
N ARG A 124 7.18 0.55 10.03
CA ARG A 124 7.95 -0.20 11.02
C ARG A 124 9.40 0.25 11.03
N LYS A 125 9.90 0.53 12.22
CA LYS A 125 11.31 0.77 12.44
C LYS A 125 12.02 -0.55 12.74
N ILE A 126 13.11 -0.82 12.06
CA ILE A 126 13.87 -2.06 12.22
C ILE A 126 14.92 -1.89 13.31
N GLU A 127 14.65 -2.47 14.48
CA GLU A 127 15.58 -2.42 15.61
C GLU A 127 16.97 -2.98 15.23
N GLY A 128 18.00 -2.27 15.65
CA GLY A 128 19.41 -2.62 15.41
C GLY A 128 19.94 -2.30 14.01
N LEU A 129 19.09 -1.94 13.04
CA LEU A 129 19.53 -1.50 11.70
C LEU A 129 19.24 -0.02 11.43
N ASN A 130 18.35 0.61 12.20
CA ASN A 130 17.94 2.01 12.05
C ASN A 130 17.35 2.35 10.66
N TYR A 131 16.78 1.36 9.98
CA TYR A 131 16.00 1.55 8.75
C TYR A 131 14.51 1.49 9.05
N THR A 132 13.72 2.00 8.12
CA THR A 132 12.26 1.98 8.14
C THR A 132 11.74 1.19 6.94
N ILE A 133 10.78 0.29 7.18
CA ILE A 133 9.89 -0.26 6.15
C ILE A 133 8.55 0.42 6.32
N ALA A 134 7.96 0.91 5.23
CA ALA A 134 6.63 1.45 5.29
C ALA A 134 5.80 1.05 4.08
N VAL A 135 4.49 1.00 4.26
CA VAL A 135 3.55 0.50 3.27
C VAL A 135 2.39 1.47 3.05
N LEU A 136 1.93 1.56 1.81
CA LEU A 136 0.68 2.16 1.40
C LEU A 136 -0.11 1.11 0.63
N VAL A 137 -1.36 0.92 0.99
CA VAL A 137 -2.24 -0.10 0.45
C VAL A 137 -3.49 0.58 -0.09
N GLN A 138 -3.86 0.26 -1.33
CA GLN A 138 -5.18 0.52 -1.85
C GLN A 138 -5.96 -0.80 -1.80
N SER A 139 -6.89 -0.92 -0.85
CA SER A 139 -7.60 -2.17 -0.57
C SER A 139 -8.97 -2.19 -1.25
N ASN A 140 -9.20 -3.18 -2.11
CA ASN A 140 -10.49 -3.41 -2.78
C ASN A 140 -10.74 -4.92 -3.03
N PHE A 141 -10.52 -5.80 -2.05
CA PHE A 141 -10.55 -7.26 -2.24
C PHE A 141 -11.20 -8.00 -1.07
N GLY A 142 -11.41 -9.31 -1.21
CA GLY A 142 -11.80 -10.20 -0.11
C GLY A 142 -13.31 -10.24 0.11
N CYS A 143 -13.81 -11.38 0.62
CA CYS A 143 -15.21 -11.54 0.99
C CYS A 143 -15.43 -11.44 2.50
N LYS A 144 -16.61 -10.96 2.93
CA LYS A 144 -16.88 -10.64 4.35
C LYS A 144 -16.56 -11.77 5.32
N LYS A 145 -16.96 -12.99 4.96
CA LYS A 145 -16.72 -14.23 5.72
C LYS A 145 -15.23 -14.49 5.99
N GLN A 146 -14.34 -14.11 5.09
CA GLN A 146 -12.90 -14.38 5.22
C GLN A 146 -12.21 -13.47 6.24
N LEU A 147 -12.77 -12.29 6.58
CA LEU A 147 -12.05 -11.28 7.33
C LEU A 147 -11.47 -11.80 8.66
N ILE A 148 -10.14 -11.83 8.74
CA ILE A 148 -9.39 -12.08 9.96
C ILE A 148 -8.70 -10.80 10.44
N ILE A 149 -8.85 -10.47 11.72
CA ILE A 149 -8.15 -9.35 12.37
C ILE A 149 -7.44 -9.90 13.61
N ALA A 150 -6.12 -9.74 13.68
CA ALA A 150 -5.30 -10.23 14.78
C ALA A 150 -5.55 -11.72 15.12
N GLY A 151 -5.77 -12.54 14.09
CA GLY A 151 -6.06 -13.97 14.22
C GLY A 151 -7.51 -14.32 14.58
N ILE A 152 -8.38 -13.33 14.79
CA ILE A 152 -9.79 -13.53 15.13
C ILE A 152 -10.61 -13.52 13.82
N PRO A 153 -11.50 -14.51 13.57
CA PRO A 153 -12.37 -14.58 12.39
C PRO A 153 -13.54 -13.59 12.51
N VAL A 154 -13.23 -12.29 12.49
CA VAL A 154 -14.19 -11.19 12.66
C VAL A 154 -15.33 -11.27 11.64
N GLY A 155 -15.03 -11.69 10.41
CA GLY A 155 -16.02 -11.89 9.36
C GLY A 155 -17.15 -12.82 9.78
N GLU A 156 -16.81 -14.01 10.28
CA GLU A 156 -17.79 -15.01 10.74
C GLU A 156 -18.58 -14.53 11.96
N GLU A 157 -17.91 -13.88 12.92
CA GLU A 157 -18.58 -13.37 14.12
C GLU A 157 -19.62 -12.30 13.79
N LEU A 158 -19.33 -11.41 12.84
CA LEU A 158 -20.29 -10.38 12.40
C LEU A 158 -21.49 -10.99 11.67
N LEU A 159 -21.28 -12.02 10.84
CA LEU A 159 -22.37 -12.72 10.16
C LEU A 159 -23.35 -13.37 11.13
N LYS A 160 -22.85 -13.94 12.24
CA LYS A 160 -23.71 -14.51 13.29
C LYS A 160 -24.61 -13.45 13.95
N ILE A 161 -24.10 -12.23 14.14
CA ILE A 161 -24.83 -11.12 14.77
C ILE A 161 -25.86 -10.51 13.82
N GLU A 162 -25.50 -10.31 12.55
CA GLU A 162 -26.35 -9.63 11.58
C GLU A 162 -27.61 -10.43 11.22
N LYS A 163 -27.71 -11.72 11.59
CA LYS A 163 -28.84 -12.64 11.27
C LYS A 163 -29.23 -12.60 9.79
N THR A 164 -28.30 -12.23 8.93
CA THR A 164 -28.55 -11.96 7.52
C THR A 164 -28.48 -13.28 6.76
N ASN A 165 -29.66 -13.75 6.32
CA ASN A 165 -29.82 -14.64 5.15
C ASN A 165 -29.66 -13.86 3.83
N ALA A 166 -29.25 -12.58 3.88
CA ALA A 166 -28.97 -11.80 2.69
C ALA A 166 -27.81 -12.45 1.94
N SER A 167 -28.00 -12.67 0.64
CA SER A 167 -26.98 -13.17 -0.28
C SER A 167 -25.84 -12.15 -0.39
N ILE A 168 -24.95 -12.16 0.60
CA ILE A 168 -23.64 -11.54 0.48
C ILE A 168 -22.97 -12.29 -0.67
N PRO A 169 -22.51 -11.59 -1.72
CA PRO A 169 -21.74 -12.23 -2.78
C PRO A 169 -20.61 -13.04 -2.13
N ASP A 170 -20.66 -14.36 -2.30
CA ASP A 170 -19.68 -15.29 -1.74
C ASP A 170 -18.38 -15.29 -2.57
N GLU A 171 -18.37 -14.52 -3.66
CA GLU A 171 -17.24 -14.38 -4.57
C GLU A 171 -16.27 -13.30 -4.08
N ASP A 172 -15.03 -13.72 -3.90
CA ASP A 172 -13.88 -12.85 -3.67
C ASP A 172 -13.44 -12.25 -5.01
N VAL A 173 -13.87 -11.01 -5.26
CA VAL A 173 -13.59 -10.23 -6.47
C VAL A 173 -12.95 -8.91 -6.07
N GLY A 174 -11.99 -8.44 -6.87
CA GLY A 174 -11.52 -7.06 -6.76
C GLY A 174 -10.04 -6.88 -7.06
N SER A 175 -9.34 -6.15 -6.20
CA SER A 175 -7.91 -5.90 -6.36
C SER A 175 -7.29 -5.30 -5.10
N ILE A 176 -5.98 -5.45 -5.00
CA ILE A 176 -5.17 -4.74 -4.02
C ILE A 176 -3.86 -4.31 -4.67
N ILE A 177 -3.53 -3.04 -4.50
CA ILE A 177 -2.22 -2.49 -4.83
C ILE A 177 -1.49 -2.19 -3.53
N VAL A 178 -0.27 -2.72 -3.39
CA VAL A 178 0.58 -2.45 -2.23
C VAL A 178 1.90 -1.84 -2.68
N ILE A 179 2.25 -0.72 -2.08
CA ILE A 179 3.52 -0.03 -2.29
C ILE A 179 4.32 -0.11 -1.00
N VAL A 180 5.51 -0.72 -1.09
CA VAL A 180 6.48 -0.84 -0.01
C VAL A 180 7.61 0.14 -0.26
N ALA A 181 7.87 1.02 0.71
CA ALA A 181 8.97 1.96 0.72
C ALA A 181 9.98 1.58 1.80
N THR A 182 11.27 1.83 1.55
CA THR A 182 12.31 1.72 2.58
C THR A 182 13.49 2.64 2.30
N ASP A 183 14.17 3.05 3.36
CA ASP A 183 15.47 3.73 3.32
C ASP A 183 16.65 2.76 3.43
N ALA A 184 16.41 1.45 3.60
CA ALA A 184 17.46 0.44 3.57
C ALA A 184 18.10 0.37 2.17
N PRO A 185 19.45 0.29 2.06
CA PRO A 185 20.12 0.17 0.78
C PRO A 185 19.90 -1.23 0.22
N LEU A 186 18.97 -1.35 -0.72
CA LEU A 186 18.59 -2.64 -1.30
C LEU A 186 18.76 -2.66 -2.82
N LEU A 187 19.18 -3.81 -3.31
CA LEU A 187 19.27 -4.10 -4.74
C LEU A 187 17.90 -4.52 -5.30
N PRO A 188 17.65 -4.37 -6.61
CA PRO A 188 16.36 -4.72 -7.22
C PRO A 188 15.88 -6.15 -6.92
N HIS A 189 16.78 -7.14 -6.83
CA HIS A 189 16.38 -8.51 -6.49
C HIS A 189 15.98 -8.68 -5.01
N GLN A 190 16.57 -7.90 -4.10
CA GLN A 190 16.15 -7.88 -2.69
C GLN A 190 14.79 -7.19 -2.52
N LEU A 191 14.53 -6.14 -3.32
CA LEU A 191 13.23 -5.48 -3.37
C LEU A 191 12.13 -6.42 -3.92
N LYS A 192 12.46 -7.29 -4.89
CA LYS A 192 11.53 -8.36 -5.33
C LYS A 192 11.13 -9.25 -4.16
N HIS A 193 12.08 -9.62 -3.30
CA HIS A 193 11.78 -10.43 -2.13
C HIS A 193 10.86 -9.72 -1.15
N LEU A 194 11.06 -8.40 -0.90
CA LEU A 194 10.14 -7.61 -0.09
C LEU A 194 8.74 -7.55 -0.69
N ALA A 195 8.62 -7.23 -1.99
CA ALA A 195 7.34 -7.23 -2.69
C ALA A 195 6.62 -8.58 -2.56
N THR A 196 7.34 -9.70 -2.64
CA THR A 196 6.75 -11.03 -2.42
C THR A 196 6.29 -11.28 -0.99
N ARG A 197 6.83 -10.61 0.05
CA ARG A 197 6.37 -10.79 1.44
C ARG A 197 4.99 -10.20 1.71
N VAL A 198 4.55 -9.25 0.89
CA VAL A 198 3.20 -8.69 0.97
C VAL A 198 2.12 -9.77 0.90
N SER A 199 2.33 -10.84 0.12
CA SER A 199 1.36 -11.95 0.05
C SER A 199 1.16 -12.65 1.40
N LEU A 200 2.18 -12.72 2.26
CA LEU A 200 2.07 -13.27 3.60
C LEU A 200 1.25 -12.36 4.52
N GLY A 201 1.40 -11.03 4.38
CA GLY A 201 0.62 -10.05 5.13
C GLY A 201 -0.85 -10.08 4.71
N ILE A 202 -1.11 -10.18 3.41
CA ILE A 202 -2.45 -10.40 2.85
C ILE A 202 -3.04 -11.73 3.32
N GLY A 203 -2.25 -12.80 3.41
CA GLY A 203 -2.67 -14.09 3.97
C GLY A 203 -3.05 -14.02 5.45
N LYS A 204 -2.43 -13.15 6.25
CA LYS A 204 -2.81 -12.94 7.68
C LYS A 204 -4.22 -12.38 7.85
N VAL A 205 -4.74 -11.64 6.85
CA VAL A 205 -6.14 -11.17 6.82
C VAL A 205 -7.05 -12.10 6.02
N CYS A 206 -6.53 -13.28 5.65
CA CYS A 206 -7.23 -14.39 5.00
C CYS A 206 -7.76 -14.12 3.59
N SER A 207 -7.08 -13.27 2.81
CA SER A 207 -7.24 -13.35 1.36
C SER A 207 -6.61 -14.63 0.84
N ILE A 208 -7.19 -15.19 -0.21
CA ILE A 208 -6.62 -16.31 -0.95
C ILE A 208 -6.06 -15.90 -2.31
N GLY A 209 -6.09 -14.61 -2.67
CA GLY A 209 -5.73 -14.15 -4.00
C GLY A 209 -6.65 -14.75 -5.07
N ALA A 210 -7.97 -14.58 -4.88
CA ALA A 210 -8.98 -15.21 -5.73
C ALA A 210 -8.81 -14.83 -7.20
N ASN A 211 -9.33 -15.68 -8.10
CA ASN A 211 -9.09 -15.58 -9.54
C ASN A 211 -9.42 -14.21 -10.14
N LEU A 212 -10.46 -13.53 -9.64
CA LEU A 212 -10.88 -12.21 -10.11
C LEU A 212 -10.28 -11.05 -9.29
N SER A 213 -9.26 -11.32 -8.47
CA SER A 213 -8.53 -10.33 -7.69
C SER A 213 -7.23 -9.92 -8.38
N GLY A 214 -7.04 -8.62 -8.60
CA GLY A 214 -5.80 -8.05 -9.14
C GLY A 214 -4.86 -7.65 -8.02
N ASP A 215 -3.88 -8.49 -7.72
CA ASP A 215 -3.01 -8.36 -6.55
C ASP A 215 -1.58 -8.03 -7.01
N ILE A 216 -1.23 -6.74 -6.96
CA ILE A 216 0.03 -6.21 -7.51
C ILE A 216 0.79 -5.42 -6.45
N PHE A 217 2.04 -5.80 -6.23
CA PHE A 217 2.89 -5.21 -5.20
C PHE A 217 4.14 -4.59 -5.82
N LEU A 218 4.53 -3.40 -5.37
CA LEU A 218 5.76 -2.72 -5.76
C LEU A 218 6.58 -2.44 -4.49
N ALA A 219 7.88 -2.66 -4.54
CA ALA A 219 8.81 -2.24 -3.50
C ALA A 219 9.89 -1.34 -4.09
N PHE A 220 10.24 -0.24 -3.41
CA PHE A 220 11.35 0.63 -3.79
C PHE A 220 12.21 1.03 -2.59
N SER A 221 13.48 1.36 -2.86
CA SER A 221 14.41 1.89 -1.87
C SER A 221 14.82 3.33 -2.19
N THR A 222 14.86 4.17 -1.17
CA THR A 222 15.32 5.57 -1.24
C THR A 222 16.82 5.73 -0.94
N ALA A 223 17.54 4.66 -0.56
CA ALA A 223 18.94 4.80 -0.10
C ALA A 223 19.92 5.16 -1.24
N ASN A 224 19.91 4.38 -2.32
CA ASN A 224 20.89 4.53 -3.40
C ASN A 224 20.51 5.67 -4.34
N VAL A 225 21.20 6.80 -4.22
CA VAL A 225 21.06 7.97 -5.10
C VAL A 225 22.18 7.96 -6.15
N SER A 226 21.83 7.82 -7.42
CA SER A 226 22.79 7.95 -8.51
C SER A 226 22.80 9.37 -9.10
N ASN A 227 23.98 9.82 -9.52
CA ASN A 227 24.11 11.03 -10.33
C ASN A 227 23.87 10.66 -11.81
N PRO A 228 22.79 11.13 -12.44
CA PRO A 228 22.47 10.77 -13.82
C PRO A 228 23.49 11.27 -14.84
N SER A 229 24.39 12.19 -14.48
CA SER A 229 25.47 12.69 -15.33
C SER A 229 26.74 11.84 -15.28
N SER A 230 26.81 10.82 -14.41
CA SER A 230 27.98 9.96 -14.26
C SER A 230 27.80 8.63 -15.01
N ALA A 231 28.85 8.19 -15.73
CA ALA A 231 28.83 6.92 -16.46
C ALA A 231 28.93 5.68 -15.54
N THR A 232 29.51 5.86 -14.34
CA THR A 232 29.64 4.82 -13.32
C THR A 232 29.29 5.39 -11.94
N GLY A 233 28.94 4.50 -11.01
CA GLY A 233 28.63 4.87 -9.64
C GLY A 233 28.91 3.70 -8.69
N ALA A 234 29.07 4.01 -7.41
CA ALA A 234 29.09 3.02 -6.35
C ALA A 234 27.67 2.83 -5.80
N ILE A 235 27.37 1.62 -5.33
CA ILE A 235 26.11 1.30 -4.66
C ILE A 235 26.43 0.69 -3.31
N GLU A 236 25.64 1.05 -2.31
CA GLU A 236 25.62 0.36 -1.04
C GLU A 236 24.49 -0.66 -1.06
N PHE A 237 24.68 -1.79 -0.37
CA PHE A 237 23.61 -2.75 -0.19
C PHE A 237 23.70 -3.45 1.16
N LEU A 238 22.53 -3.73 1.74
CA LEU A 238 22.38 -4.51 2.95
C LEU A 238 22.68 -5.98 2.65
N LEU A 239 23.48 -6.61 3.50
CA LEU A 239 23.82 -8.02 3.36
C LEU A 239 22.59 -8.92 3.54
N ASN A 240 22.52 -10.00 2.78
CA ASN A 240 21.37 -10.90 2.75
C ASN A 240 21.03 -11.55 4.10
N ASN A 241 22.01 -11.70 5.00
CA ASN A 241 21.79 -12.24 6.33
C ASN A 241 20.93 -11.33 7.25
N GLN A 242 20.77 -10.05 6.90
CA GLN A 242 19.89 -9.13 7.63
C GLN A 242 18.46 -9.07 7.07
N MET A 243 18.19 -9.66 5.90
CA MET A 243 16.93 -9.48 5.18
C MET A 243 15.70 -10.02 5.91
N SER A 244 15.84 -11.05 6.76
CA SER A 244 14.71 -11.61 7.51
C SER A 244 14.02 -10.57 8.39
N ARG A 245 14.76 -9.60 8.95
CA ARG A 245 14.19 -8.52 9.76
C ARG A 245 13.33 -7.57 8.92
N LEU A 246 13.76 -7.27 7.70
CA LEU A 246 13.00 -6.48 6.74
C LEU A 246 11.76 -7.24 6.26
N PHE A 247 11.89 -8.55 6.07
CA PHE A 247 10.76 -9.41 5.72
C PHE A 247 9.70 -9.41 6.80
N GLU A 248 10.07 -9.59 8.06
CA GLU A 248 9.13 -9.53 9.18
C GLU A 248 8.44 -8.17 9.27
N ALA A 249 9.19 -7.07 9.15
CA ALA A 249 8.63 -5.71 9.15
C ALA A 249 7.70 -5.40 7.97
N THR A 250 7.81 -6.15 6.86
CA THR A 250 6.93 -6.02 5.69
C THR A 250 5.58 -6.75 5.87
N ILE A 251 5.49 -7.74 6.77
CA ILE A 251 4.33 -8.66 6.92
C ILE A 251 3.40 -8.25 8.07
#